data_AF-A0A8I0IGQ4-F1
#
_entry.id   AF-A0A8I0IGQ4-F1
#
_cell.length_a   1.000
_cell.length_b   1.000
_cell.length_c   1.000
_cell.angle_alpha   90.00
_cell.angle_beta   90.00
_cell.angle_gamma   90.00
#
_symmetry.space_group_name_H-M   'P 1'
#
loop_
_entity.id
_entity.type
_entity.pdbx_description
1 polymer ?
#
loop_
_entity_poly.entity_id
_entity_poly.type
_entity_poly.pdbx_seq_one_letter_code
_entity_poly.pdbx_strand_id
1 'polypeptide(L)' 'MIVLHCYDTLPEVGRGYVCVVAPRMLRHVTTESTVTALRAVGLAPRDINAAGFYDILASLSIPRTELKTGADYSRR' A
#
# COMPACT_ATOMS: atom_id res chain seq x y z
N MET A 1 10.76 -4.52 0.77
CA MET A 1 9.74 -3.46 0.96
C MET A 1 9.44 -2.90 -0.42
N ILE A 2 8.16 -2.78 -0.79
CA ILE A 2 7.73 -2.27 -2.09
C ILE A 2 6.66 -1.20 -1.89
N VAL A 3 6.52 -0.31 -2.86
CA VAL A 3 5.46 0.72 -2.86
C VAL A 3 4.42 0.29 -3.87
N LEU A 4 3.17 0.23 -3.44
CA LEU A 4 2.02 -0.13 -4.26
C LEU A 4 1.14 1.09 -4.44
N HIS A 5 0.59 1.25 -5.64
CA HIS A 5 -0.51 2.15 -5.92
C HIS A 5 -1.65 1.34 -6.54
N CYS A 6 -2.78 1.30 -5.84
CA CYS A 6 -4.01 0.71 -6.36
C CYS A 6 -4.81 1.76 -7.10
N TYR A 7 -4.88 1.66 -8.43
CA TYR A 7 -5.61 2.62 -9.26
C TYR A 7 -7.13 2.40 -9.25
N ASP A 8 -7.55 1.20 -8.85
CA ASP A 8 -8.96 0.83 -8.65
C ASP A 8 -9.50 1.33 -7.31
N THR A 9 -10.83 1.31 -7.19
CA THR A 9 -11.53 1.59 -5.93
C THR A 9 -11.49 0.37 -5.02
N LEU A 10 -10.96 0.55 -3.81
CA LEU A 10 -11.00 -0.43 -2.72
C LEU A 10 -12.16 -0.07 -1.78
N PRO A 11 -13.05 -1.01 -1.39
CA PRO A 11 -14.15 -0.75 -0.47
C PRO A 11 -13.73 -0.13 0.86
N GLU A 12 -12.52 -0.44 1.34
CA GLU A 12 -12.05 -0.03 2.67
C GLU A 12 -11.50 1.41 2.71
N VAL A 13 -10.97 1.90 1.59
CA VAL A 13 -10.15 3.13 1.56
C VAL A 13 -10.44 4.04 0.37
N GLY A 14 -11.30 3.62 -0.56
CA GLY A 14 -11.61 4.36 -1.78
C GLY A 14 -10.60 4.12 -2.89
N ARG A 15 -10.51 5.08 -3.83
CA ARG A 15 -9.69 4.98 -5.05
C ARG A 15 -8.33 5.63 -4.87
N GLY A 16 -7.30 5.10 -5.53
CA GLY A 16 -5.97 5.72 -5.59
C GLY A 16 -5.14 5.49 -4.33
N TYR A 17 -5.31 4.33 -3.69
CA TYR A 17 -4.62 4.02 -2.45
C TYR A 17 -3.13 3.74 -2.69
N VAL A 18 -2.24 4.46 -1.99
CA VAL A 18 -0.79 4.26 -2.06
C VAL A 18 -0.28 3.76 -0.72
N CYS A 19 0.46 2.66 -0.71
CA CYS A 19 1.05 2.16 0.52
C CYS A 19 2.43 1.53 0.31
N VAL A 20 3.23 1.60 1.36
CA VAL A 20 4.46 0.83 1.49
C VAL A 20 4.14 -0.48 2.15
N VAL A 21 4.53 -1.60 1.55
CA VAL A 21 4.30 -2.94 2.10
C VAL A 21 5.60 -3.73 2.22
N ALA A 22 5.65 -4.57 3.24
CA ALA A 22 6.65 -5.60 3.46
C ALA A 22 5.98 -6.78 4.20
N PRO A 23 6.63 -7.95 4.37
CA PRO A 23 6.02 -9.05 5.11
C PRO A 23 5.52 -8.57 6.48
N ARG A 24 4.21 -8.74 6.73
CA ARG A 24 3.50 -8.31 7.95
C ARG A 24 3.60 -6.81 8.27
N MET A 25 3.81 -5.96 7.27
CA MET A 25 3.89 -4.52 7.43
C MET A 25 3.16 -3.79 6.29
N LEU A 26 2.34 -2.81 6.65
CA LEU A 26 1.65 -1.92 5.72
C LEU A 26 1.64 -0.51 6.28
N ARG A 27 2.10 0.46 5.49
CA ARG A 27 2.03 1.88 5.83
C ARG A 27 1.42 2.68 4.70
N HIS A 28 0.28 3.32 4.95
CA HIS A 28 -0.39 4.19 4.00
C HIS A 28 0.47 5.44 3.77
N VAL A 29 0.70 5.77 2.51
CA VAL A 29 1.31 7.04 2.08
C VAL A 29 0.21 8.03 1.75
N THR A 30 -0.02 9.00 2.64
CA THR A 30 -1.13 9.96 2.54
C THR A 30 -0.76 11.29 1.89
N THR A 31 0.54 11.53 1.63
CA THR A 31 1.04 12.81 1.10
C THR A 31 1.85 12.61 -0.19
N GLU A 32 1.60 13.45 -1.19
CA GLU A 32 2.34 13.43 -2.47
C GLU A 32 3.84 13.69 -2.29
N SER A 33 4.21 14.48 -1.28
CA SER A 33 5.62 14.71 -0.92
C SER A 33 6.33 13.41 -0.54
N THR A 34 5.65 12.52 0.19
CA THR A 34 6.19 11.22 0.57
C THR A 34 6.29 10.29 -0.64
N VAL A 35 5.31 10.31 -1.55
CA VAL A 35 5.38 9.55 -2.81
C VAL A 35 6.57 10.02 -3.66
N THR A 36 6.79 11.34 -3.74
CA THR A 36 7.92 11.95 -4.45
C THR A 36 9.25 11.57 -3.81
N ALA A 37 9.34 11.60 -2.48
CA ALA A 37 10.53 11.16 -1.75
C ALA A 37 10.83 9.67 -1.99
N LEU A 38 9.80 8.82 -2.00
CA LEU A 38 9.94 7.39 -2.30
C LEU A 38 10.46 7.15 -3.73
N ARG A 39 9.95 7.90 -4.71
CA ARG A 39 10.46 7.86 -6.08
C ARG A 39 11.93 8.28 -6.16
N ALA A 40 12.32 9.33 -5.42
CA ALA A 40 13.70 9.82 -5.40
C ALA A 40 14.70 8.79 -4.86
N VAL A 41 14.29 7.92 -3.94
CA VAL A 41 15.12 6.82 -3.41
C VAL A 41 14.98 5.51 -4.19
N GLY A 42 14.38 5.54 -5.39
CA GLY A 42 14.23 4.37 -6.27
C GLY A 42 13.07 3.44 -5.92
N LEU A 43 12.21 3.83 -4.97
CA LEU A 43 11.01 3.09 -4.58
C LEU A 43 9.76 3.65 -5.28
N ALA A 44 9.77 3.64 -6.61
CA ALA A 44 8.63 4.10 -7.38
C ALA A 44 7.37 3.23 -7.11
N PRO A 45 6.18 3.84 -6.96
CA PRO A 45 4.95 3.09 -6.81
C PRO A 45 4.70 2.17 -8.00
N ARG A 46 4.39 0.91 -7.72
CA ARG A 46 3.92 -0.04 -8.71
C ARG A 46 2.41 0.03 -8.80
N ASP A 47 1.91 0.36 -9.99
CA ASP A 47 0.48 0.40 -10.29
C ASP A 47 -0.09 -1.01 -10.38
N ILE A 48 -1.20 -1.26 -9.68
CA ILE A 48 -1.87 -2.55 -9.66
C ILE A 48 -3.39 -2.39 -9.53
N ASN A 49 -4.14 -3.34 -10.07
CA ASN A 49 -5.60 -3.40 -9.89
C ASN A 49 -5.97 -3.90 -8.48
N ALA A 50 -7.25 -3.81 -8.13
CA ALA A 50 -7.74 -4.23 -6.82
C ALA A 50 -7.44 -5.72 -6.53
N ALA A 51 -7.66 -6.60 -7.52
CA ALA A 51 -7.43 -8.04 -7.36
C ALA A 51 -5.97 -8.35 -7.00
N GLY A 52 -5.02 -7.87 -7.80
CA GLY A 52 -3.60 -8.09 -7.55
C GLY A 52 -3.11 -7.40 -6.27
N PHE A 53 -3.69 -6.25 -5.90
CA PHE A 53 -3.38 -5.60 -4.63
C PHE A 53 -3.69 -6.51 -3.44
N TYR A 54 -4.88 -7.13 -3.43
CA TYR A 54 -5.27 -8.06 -2.38
C TYR A 54 -4.45 -9.35 -2.38
N ASP A 55 -4.09 -9.87 -3.55
CA ASP A 55 -3.19 -11.04 -3.65
C ASP A 55 -1.83 -10.74 -3.01
N ILE A 56 -1.29 -9.54 -3.23
CA ILE A 56 -0.04 -9.11 -2.58
C ILE A 56 -0.22 -9.01 -1.06
N LEU A 57 -1.30 -8.38 -0.57
CA LEU A 57 -1.54 -8.31 0.87
C LEU A 57 -1.63 -9.69 1.52
N ALA A 58 -2.34 -10.62 0.88
CA ALA A 58 -2.46 -12.00 1.34
C ALA A 58 -1.07 -12.69 1.36
N SER A 59 -0.28 -12.54 0.29
CA SER A 59 1.07 -13.11 0.20
C SER A 59 2.02 -12.58 1.29
N LEU A 60 1.81 -11.34 1.73
CA LEU A 60 2.59 -10.69 2.79
C LEU A 60 2.01 -10.91 4.19
N SER A 61 0.96 -11.73 4.34
CA SER A 61 0.27 -11.95 5.61
C SER A 61 -0.29 -10.66 6.25
N ILE A 62 -0.76 -9.72 5.43
CA ILE A 62 -1.39 -8.48 5.87
C ILE A 62 -2.91 -8.66 5.80
N PRO A 63 -3.62 -8.62 6.93
CA PRO A 63 -5.07 -8.77 6.93
C PRO A 63 -5.77 -7.54 6.33
N ARG A 64 -6.83 -7.76 5.55
CA ARG A 64 -7.61 -6.68 4.92
C ARG A 64 -8.19 -5.67 5.91
N THR A 65 -8.45 -6.09 7.16
CA THR A 65 -8.92 -5.20 8.23
C THR A 65 -7.94 -4.08 8.56
N GLU A 66 -6.67 -4.22 8.18
CA GLU A 66 -5.64 -3.19 8.38
C GLU A 66 -5.50 -2.24 7.19
N LEU A 67 -6.26 -2.47 6.12
CA LEU A 67 -6.36 -1.58 4.98
C LEU A 67 -7.27 -0.40 5.35
N LYS A 68 -6.69 0.63 5.96
CA LYS A 68 -7.42 1.82 6.41
C LYS A 68 -6.71 3.11 6.01
N THR A 69 -7.44 4.21 6.05
CA THR A 69 -6.86 5.54 5.90
C THR A 69 -5.90 5.81 7.06
N GLY A 70 -4.66 6.25 6.76
CA GLY A 70 -3.61 6.40 7.77
C GLY A 70 -3.12 5.10 8.41
N ALA A 71 -3.26 3.95 7.72
CA ALA A 71 -2.76 2.67 8.23
C ALA A 71 -1.24 2.73 8.53
N ASP A 72 -0.87 2.26 9.72
CA ASP A 72 0.51 1.98 10.13
C ASP A 72 0.54 0.63 10.85
N TYR A 73 0.42 -0.43 10.06
CA TYR A 73 0.41 -1.81 10.52
C TYR A 73 1.82 -2.38 10.49
N SER A 74 2.25 -2.97 11.59
CA SER A 74 3.46 -3.77 11.68
C SER A 74 3.27 -4.86 12.71
N ARG A 75 3.57 -6.11 12.35
CA ARG A 75 3.55 -7.26 13.25
C ARG A 75 4.90 -7.97 13.18
N ARG A 76 5.52 -8.20 14.34
CA ARG A 76 6.76 -8.99 14.47
C ARG A 76 6.53 -10.45 14.10
#